data_AF-A0A2M8AE93-F1
#
_entry.id   AF-A0A2M8AE93-F1
#
_cell.length_a   1.000
_cell.length_b   1.000
_cell.length_c   1.000
_cell.angle_alpha   90.00
_cell.angle_beta   90.00
_cell.angle_gamma   90.00
#
_symmetry.space_group_name_H-M   'P 1'
#
loop_
_entity.id
_entity.type
_entity.pdbx_description
1 polymer ?
#
loop_
_entity_poly.entity_id
_entity_poly.type
_entity_poly.pdbx_seq_one_letter_code
_entity_poly.pdbx_strand_id
1 'polypeptide(L)' 'MKIIEKIKIKNFGRFKELSLEFDKTLNLLIGDNESGKSTILSAIDMVLSGSRSKVENYGIDHLFNTDIIKGGSIN' A
#
# COMPACT_ATOMS: atom_id res chain seq x y z
N MET A 1 -6.40 -23.98 -2.69
CA MET A 1 -6.17 -22.86 -1.74
C MET A 1 -5.71 -21.66 -2.56
N LYS A 2 -6.27 -20.47 -2.33
CA LYS A 2 -5.84 -19.24 -3.01
C LYS A 2 -4.75 -18.58 -2.17
N ILE A 3 -3.66 -18.16 -2.81
CA ILE A 3 -2.55 -17.45 -2.18
C ILE A 3 -2.30 -16.14 -2.93
N ILE A 4 -1.79 -15.14 -2.23
CA ILE A 4 -1.32 -13.91 -2.85
C ILE A 4 0.10 -14.19 -3.34
N GLU A 5 0.35 -14.06 -4.63
CA GLU A 5 1.69 -14.29 -5.20
C GLU A 5 2.51 -13.01 -5.27
N LYS A 6 1.84 -11.87 -5.48
CA LYS A 6 2.48 -10.57 -5.67
C LYS A 6 1.56 -9.43 -5.30
N ILE A 7 2.15 -8.35 -4.79
CA ILE A 7 1.49 -7.03 -4.73
C ILE A 7 2.34 -6.00 -5.46
N LYS A 8 1.66 -5.11 -6.20
CA LYS A 8 2.25 -3.90 -6.77
C LYS A 8 1.53 -2.71 -6.17
N ILE A 9 2.29 -1.83 -5.52
CA ILE A 9 1.80 -0.61 -4.89
C ILE A 9 2.40 0.57 -5.65
N LYS A 10 1.56 1.53 -6.05
CA LYS A 10 1.98 2.75 -6.73
C LYS A 10 1.27 3.95 -6.12
N ASN A 11 2.04 4.98 -5.79
CA ASN A 11 1.57 6.25 -5.25
C ASN A 11 0.60 6.10 -4.06
N PHE A 12 0.81 5.11 -3.19
CA PHE A 12 -0.12 4.77 -2.11
C PHE A 12 0.55 4.81 -0.74
N GLY A 13 -0.05 5.56 0.19
CA GLY A 13 0.54 5.84 1.50
C GLY A 13 1.98 6.35 1.36
N ARG A 14 2.94 5.71 2.03
CA ARG A 14 4.35 6.14 1.93
C ARG A 14 5.07 5.70 0.65
N PHE A 15 4.49 4.78 -0.13
CA PHE A 15 5.20 4.15 -1.25
C PHE A 15 4.89 4.89 -2.55
N LYS A 16 5.94 5.41 -3.19
CA LYS A 16 5.89 5.87 -4.59
C LYS A 16 5.72 4.69 -5.52
N GLU A 17 6.55 3.67 -5.33
CA GLU A 17 6.50 2.40 -6.04
C GLU A 17 7.03 1.30 -5.12
N LEU A 18 6.35 0.16 -5.09
CA LEU A 18 6.79 -1.05 -4.38
C LEU A 18 6.23 -2.27 -5.12
N SER A 19 7.08 -3.27 -5.35
CA SER A 19 6.67 -4.57 -5.87
C SER A 19 7.24 -5.64 -4.95
N LEU A 20 6.36 -6.45 -4.36
CA LEU A 20 6.75 -7.55 -3.46
C LEU A 20 6.16 -8.85 -3.97
N GLU A 21 7.00 -9.88 -4.02
CA GLU A 21 6.60 -11.26 -4.26
C GLU A 21 6.47 -11.96 -2.90
N PHE A 22 5.47 -12.82 -2.77
CA PHE A 22 5.18 -13.52 -1.54
C PHE A 22 5.54 -15.00 -1.65
N ASP A 23 6.14 -15.53 -0.59
CA ASP A 23 6.35 -16.95 -0.40
C ASP A 23 5.03 -17.67 -0.09
N LYS A 24 4.93 -18.95 -0.47
CA LYS A 24 3.71 -19.76 -0.28
C LYS A 24 3.54 -20.27 1.15
N THR A 25 4.58 -20.19 1.96
CA THR A 25 4.67 -20.78 3.30
C THR A 25 4.64 -19.72 4.40
N LEU A 26 5.59 -18.76 4.38
CA LEU A 26 5.70 -17.72 5.41
C LEU A 26 6.32 -16.45 4.82
N ASN A 27 5.71 -15.32 5.13
CA ASN A 27 6.21 -14.00 4.76
C ASN A 27 6.45 -13.17 6.02
N LEU A 28 7.67 -12.69 6.21
CA LEU A 28 8.05 -11.85 7.34
C LEU A 28 8.32 -10.42 6.85
N LEU A 29 7.50 -9.48 7.31
CA LEU A 29 7.70 -8.05 7.06
C LEU A 29 8.53 -7.45 8.21
N ILE A 30 9.80 -7.17 7.96
CA ILE A 30 10.75 -6.66 8.97
C ILE A 30 11.18 -5.23 8.62
N GLY A 31 11.36 -4.39 9.64
CA GLY A 31 11.88 -3.02 9.51
C GLY A 31 11.43 -2.14 10.67
N ASP A 32 11.91 -0.91 10.72
CA ASP A 32 11.63 0.03 11.81
C ASP A 32 10.17 0.47 11.90
N ASN A 33 9.78 1.04 13.04
CA ASN A 33 8.49 1.70 13.14
C ASN A 33 8.36 2.74 12.03
N GLU A 34 7.14 2.86 11.50
CA GLU A 34 6.87 3.75 10.38
C GLU A 34 7.74 3.45 9.15
N SER A 35 8.13 2.20 8.89
CA SER A 35 8.79 1.83 7.62
C SER A 35 7.82 1.50 6.48
N GLY A 36 6.52 1.38 6.77
CA GLY A 36 5.46 1.06 5.80
C GLY A 36 4.92 -0.36 5.82
N LYS A 37 5.32 -1.18 6.79
CA LYS A 37 4.81 -2.55 6.95
C LYS A 37 3.28 -2.60 7.03
N SER A 38 2.68 -1.76 7.87
CA SER A 38 1.21 -1.67 7.97
C SER A 38 0.55 -1.17 6.69
N THR A 39 1.22 -0.28 5.93
CA THR A 39 0.72 0.20 4.63
C THR A 39 0.62 -0.93 3.61
N ILE A 40 1.55 -1.89 3.61
CA ILE A 40 1.47 -3.07 2.74
C ILE A 40 0.23 -3.90 3.08
N LEU A 41 0.00 -4.16 4.37
CA LEU A 41 -1.17 -4.92 4.83
C LEU A 41 -2.49 -4.19 4.52
N SER A 42 -2.55 -2.88 4.71
CA SER A 42 -3.71 -2.06 4.34
C SER A 42 -4.00 -2.10 2.84
N ALA A 43 -2.96 -2.06 2.00
CA ALA A 43 -3.14 -2.16 0.55
C ALA A 43 -3.72 -3.53 0.15
N ILE A 44 -3.25 -4.62 0.76
CA ILE A 44 -3.80 -5.96 0.56
C ILE A 44 -5.27 -6.02 0.97
N ASP A 45 -5.61 -5.59 2.20
CA ASP A 45 -7.00 -5.58 2.68
C ASP A 45 -7.91 -4.75 1.77
N MET A 46 -7.45 -3.57 1.34
CA MET A 46 -8.22 -2.67 0.50
C MET A 46 -8.59 -3.33 -0.84
N VAL A 47 -7.61 -3.91 -1.55
CA VAL A 47 -7.85 -4.57 -2.84
C VAL A 47 -8.72 -5.82 -2.68
N LEU A 48 -8.45 -6.66 -1.68
CA LEU A 48 -9.22 -7.88 -1.45
C LEU A 48 -10.65 -7.61 -1.00
N SER A 49 -10.89 -6.51 -0.27
CA SER A 49 -12.23 -6.14 0.17
C SER A 49 -13.13 -5.70 -0.98
N GLY A 50 -12.56 -5.15 -2.06
CA GLY A 50 -13.31 -4.56 -3.17
C GLY A 50 -14.28 -3.44 -2.74
N SER A 51 -14.13 -2.91 -1.51
CA SER A 51 -15.13 -2.02 -0.91
C SER A 51 -14.83 -0.57 -1.23
N ARG A 52 -15.69 0.03 -2.06
CA ARG A 52 -15.64 1.46 -2.36
C ARG A 52 -15.76 2.33 -1.09
N SER A 53 -16.65 1.96 -0.17
CA SER A 53 -16.82 2.69 1.08
C SER A 53 -15.57 2.66 1.95
N LYS A 54 -14.83 1.53 1.98
CA LYS A 54 -13.52 1.49 2.67
C LYS A 54 -12.52 2.47 2.04
N VAL A 55 -12.47 2.54 0.71
CA VAL A 55 -11.56 3.47 0.00
C VAL A 55 -11.91 4.93 0.34
N GLU A 56 -13.20 5.27 0.30
CA GLU A 56 -13.67 6.63 0.61
C GLU A 56 -13.39 7.00 2.08
N ASN A 57 -13.63 6.08 3.01
CA ASN A 57 -13.40 6.29 4.44
C ASN A 57 -11.91 6.32 4.84
N TYR A 58 -11.01 5.75 4.01
CA TYR A 58 -9.57 5.79 4.27
C TYR A 58 -9.01 7.22 4.23
N GLY A 59 -9.68 8.12 3.50
CA GLY A 59 -9.30 9.53 3.38
C GLY A 59 -8.25 9.75 2.27
N ILE A 60 -8.44 10.81 1.50
CA ILE A 60 -7.61 11.12 0.33
C ILE A 60 -6.14 11.38 0.69
N ASP A 61 -5.90 12.00 1.84
CA ASP A 61 -4.57 12.34 2.35
C ASP A 61 -3.76 11.11 2.76
N HIS A 62 -4.43 10.01 3.10
CA HIS A 62 -3.81 8.73 3.44
C HIS A 62 -3.72 7.78 2.24
N LEU A 63 -4.60 7.96 1.26
CA LEU A 63 -4.64 7.14 0.06
C LEU A 63 -3.42 7.39 -0.82
N PHE A 64 -3.06 8.66 -1.02
CA PHE A 64 -2.01 9.04 -1.96
C PHE A 64 -0.67 9.28 -1.28
N ASN A 65 0.40 8.98 -2.01
CA ASN A 65 1.74 9.40 -1.61
C ASN A 65 1.90 10.92 -1.66
N THR A 66 2.06 11.52 -0.49
CA THR A 66 2.09 12.97 -0.32
C THR A 66 3.34 13.61 -0.95
N ASP A 67 4.47 12.90 -1.01
CA ASP A 67 5.68 13.41 -1.68
C ASP A 67 5.46 13.58 -3.19
N ILE A 68 4.71 12.68 -3.82
CA ILE A 68 4.36 12.79 -5.24
C ILE A 68 3.41 13.95 -5.49
N ILE A 69 2.42 14.14 -4.62
CA ILE A 69 1.48 15.26 -4.74
C ILE A 69 2.21 16.60 -4.61
N LYS A 70 3.12 16.73 -3.64
CA LYS A 70 3.91 17.95 -3.42
C LYS A 70 4.88 18.25 -4.57
N GLY A 71 5.42 17.22 -5.21
CA GLY A 71 6.28 17.37 -6.39
C GLY A 71 5.57 17.88 -7.66
N GLY A 72 4.23 17.95 -7.63
CA GLY A 72 3.41 18.55 -8.69
C GLY A 72 3.17 20.07 -8.53
N SER A 73 3.74 20.71 -7.52
CA SER A 73 3.78 22.17 -7.45
C SER A 73 4.65 22.71 -8.59
N ILE A 74 3.96 23.23 -9.59
CA ILE A 74 4.47 23.91 -10.77
C ILE A 74 5.42 25.02 -10.28
N ASN A 75 6.68 24.97 -10.72
CA ASN A 75 7.48 26.19 -10.88
C ASN A 75 6.97 26.94 -12.11
#